data_AF-A0A2E1H684-F1
#
_entry.id   AF-A0A2E1H684-F1
#
_cell.length_a   1.000
_cell.length_b   1.000
_cell.length_c   1.000
_cell.angle_alpha   90.00
_cell.angle_beta   90.00
_cell.angle_gamma   90.00
#
_symmetry.space_group_name_H-M   'P 1'
#
loop_
_entity.id
_entity.type
_entity.pdbx_description
1 polymer ?
#
loop_
_entity_poly.entity_id
_entity_poly.type
_entity_poly.pdbx_seq_one_letter_code
_entity_poly.pdbx_strand_id
1 'polypeptide(L)'
;MLEDIGFVRVAIKLKDESREYIQHWMPGSGAEDYVVAAEVIAKKPSTLTCTVYNAFKFIGDLAYDAWLAQARHHALHTDAPRDEEPGVCAPGPARAPVSQC
;
A
#
# COMPACT_ATOMS: atom_id res chain seq x y z
N MET A 1 1.57 11.80 27.10
CA MET A 1 0.61 10.66 27.06
C MET A 1 -0.11 10.67 25.72
N LEU A 2 -0.65 9.53 25.22
CA LEU A 2 -1.39 9.47 23.94
C LEU A 2 -2.61 10.42 23.88
N GLU A 3 -3.18 10.72 25.03
CA GLU A 3 -4.28 11.68 25.18
C GLU A 3 -3.82 13.13 24.89
N ASP A 4 -2.60 13.49 25.29
CA ASP A 4 -2.04 14.84 25.09
C ASP A 4 -1.85 15.20 23.61
N ILE A 5 -1.68 14.17 22.77
CA ILE A 5 -1.57 14.32 21.31
C ILE A 5 -2.91 14.07 20.59
N GLY A 6 -4.02 14.01 21.35
CA GLY A 6 -5.38 14.02 20.82
C GLY A 6 -5.98 12.66 20.45
N PHE A 7 -5.38 11.54 20.85
CA PHE A 7 -6.06 10.25 20.72
C PHE A 7 -7.17 10.12 21.77
N VAL A 8 -8.25 9.42 21.39
CA VAL A 8 -9.39 9.15 22.27
C VAL A 8 -9.53 7.64 22.50
N ARG A 9 -10.22 7.23 23.58
CA ARG A 9 -10.45 5.82 23.93
C ARG A 9 -9.13 5.04 24.07
N VAL A 10 -8.18 5.60 24.81
CA VAL A 10 -6.92 4.94 25.12
C VAL A 10 -7.18 3.80 26.11
N ALA A 11 -6.68 2.60 25.81
CA ALA A 11 -6.81 1.43 26.67
C ALA A 11 -5.55 0.57 26.57
N ILE A 12 -5.20 -0.08 27.67
CA ILE A 12 -4.13 -1.07 27.71
C ILE A 12 -4.78 -2.41 28.04
N LYS A 13 -4.58 -3.42 27.19
CA LYS A 13 -5.09 -4.78 27.39
C LYS A 13 -3.92 -5.72 27.56
N LEU A 14 -3.87 -6.41 28.69
CA LEU A 14 -2.88 -7.45 28.93
C LEU A 14 -3.21 -8.68 28.08
N LYS A 15 -2.18 -9.34 27.56
CA LYS A 15 -2.28 -10.63 26.88
C LYS A 15 -1.68 -11.69 27.78
N ASP A 16 -2.49 -12.27 28.65
CA ASP A 16 -2.00 -13.24 29.63
C ASP A 16 -1.40 -14.50 28.96
N GLU A 17 -1.88 -14.85 27.77
CA GLU A 17 -1.35 -15.95 26.95
C GLU A 17 0.11 -15.71 26.55
N SER A 18 0.60 -14.47 26.57
CA SER A 18 1.99 -14.15 26.25
C SER A 18 3.00 -14.75 27.25
N ARG A 19 2.58 -15.09 28.47
CA ARG A 19 3.46 -15.70 29.47
C ARG A 19 3.97 -17.08 29.04
N GLU A 20 3.09 -17.86 28.40
CA GLU A 20 3.44 -19.17 27.83
C GLU A 20 4.48 -19.04 26.71
N TYR A 21 4.36 -17.99 25.89
CA TYR A 21 5.35 -17.68 24.86
C TYR A 21 6.70 -17.23 25.45
N ILE A 22 6.68 -16.39 26.49
CA ILE A 22 7.90 -15.91 27.16
C ILE A 22 8.66 -17.08 27.79
N GLN A 23 7.95 -18.01 28.43
CA GLN A 23 8.55 -19.22 29.01
C GLN A 23 9.28 -20.05 27.94
N HIS A 24 8.71 -20.14 26.73
CA HIS A 24 9.33 -20.88 25.64
C HIS A 24 10.58 -20.19 25.07
N TRP A 25 10.62 -18.85 25.12
CA TRP A 25 11.77 -18.07 24.62
C TRP A 25 12.91 -17.99 25.65
N MET A 26 12.59 -17.94 26.94
CA MET A 26 13.57 -17.81 28.03
C MET A 26 13.26 -18.78 29.19
N PRO A 27 13.43 -20.10 28.96
CA PRO A 27 13.11 -21.10 29.97
C PRO A 27 14.01 -20.99 31.21
N GLY A 28 13.42 -21.08 32.39
CA GLY A 28 14.14 -21.04 33.67
C GLY A 28 14.56 -19.64 34.14
N SER A 29 14.14 -18.58 33.43
CA SER A 29 14.41 -17.19 33.83
C SER A 29 13.44 -16.67 34.88
N GLY A 30 12.24 -17.26 34.99
CA GLY A 30 11.15 -16.75 35.84
C GLY A 30 10.55 -15.44 35.33
N ALA A 31 10.93 -14.97 34.13
CA ALA A 31 10.43 -13.73 33.57
C ALA A 31 8.93 -13.79 33.26
N GLU A 32 8.41 -14.99 32.98
CA GLU A 32 7.00 -15.27 32.74
C GLU A 32 6.09 -14.92 33.93
N ASP A 33 6.62 -14.82 35.15
CA ASP A 33 5.85 -14.47 36.35
C ASP A 33 5.68 -12.95 36.50
N TYR A 34 6.60 -12.16 35.95
CA TYR A 34 6.66 -10.71 36.15
C TYR A 34 6.38 -9.89 34.89
N VAL A 35 6.57 -10.47 33.71
CA VAL A 35 6.45 -9.77 32.42
C VAL A 35 5.31 -10.36 31.61
N VAL A 36 4.48 -9.48 31.06
CA VAL A 36 3.38 -9.83 30.16
C VAL A 36 3.34 -8.82 29.01
N ALA A 37 3.02 -9.29 27.80
CA ALA A 37 2.77 -8.41 26.69
C ALA A 37 1.44 -7.67 26.89
N ALA A 38 1.36 -6.45 26.38
CA ALA A 38 0.14 -5.65 26.40
C ALA A 38 -0.12 -5.03 25.03
N GLU A 39 -1.38 -4.99 24.64
CA GLU A 39 -1.85 -4.16 23.55
C GLU A 39 -2.19 -2.77 24.07
N VAL A 40 -1.56 -1.75 23.48
CA VAL A 40 -1.92 -0.36 23.70
C VAL A 40 -2.80 0.08 22.55
N ILE A 41 -4.08 0.32 22.83
CA ILE A 41 -5.10 0.65 21.85
C ILE A 41 -5.49 2.11 22.02
N ALA A 42 -5.58 2.85 20.92
CA ALA A 42 -6.06 4.23 20.92
C ALA A 42 -6.77 4.53 19.60
N LYS A 43 -7.81 5.38 19.63
CA LYS A 43 -8.57 5.78 18.45
C LYS A 43 -8.21 7.20 18.04
N LYS A 44 -7.82 7.39 16.78
CA LYS A 44 -7.71 8.73 16.20
C LYS A 44 -9.12 9.31 16.02
N PRO A 45 -9.41 10.51 16.58
CA PRO A 45 -10.70 11.14 16.35
C PRO A 45 -10.88 11.44 14.85
N SER A 46 -12.06 11.19 14.33
CA SER A 46 -12.42 11.54 12.96
C SER A 46 -12.62 13.05 12.87
N THR A 47 -11.57 13.77 12.50
CA THR A 47 -11.65 15.18 12.08
C THR A 47 -12.13 15.27 10.64
N LEU A 48 -12.75 16.40 10.28
CA LEU A 48 -13.24 16.67 8.92
C LEU A 48 -12.18 16.43 7.85
N THR A 49 -10.92 16.75 8.15
CA THR A 49 -9.77 16.49 7.26
C THR A 49 -9.53 15.00 7.00
N CYS A 50 -9.73 14.13 7.99
CA CYS A 50 -9.61 12.68 7.82
C CYS A 50 -10.78 12.11 6.99
N THR A 51 -12.00 12.58 7.22
CA THR A 51 -13.19 12.12 6.48
C THR A 51 -13.13 12.54 5.01
N VAL A 52 -12.73 13.78 4.72
CA VAL A 52 -12.58 14.27 3.35
C VAL A 52 -11.43 13.53 2.64
N TYR A 53 -10.29 13.33 3.31
CA TYR A 53 -9.18 12.55 2.74
C TYR A 53 -9.59 11.12 2.38
N ASN A 54 -10.32 10.42 3.27
CA ASN A 54 -10.78 9.06 3.01
C ASN A 54 -11.79 9.00 1.85
N ALA A 55 -12.67 10.00 1.73
CA ALA A 55 -13.59 10.11 0.60
C ALA A 55 -12.84 10.32 -0.73
N PHE A 56 -11.88 11.23 -0.77
CA PHE A 56 -11.05 11.46 -1.96
C PHE A 56 -10.21 10.23 -2.33
N LYS A 57 -9.60 9.55 -1.34
CA LYS A 57 -8.87 8.31 -1.58
C LYS A 57 -9.78 7.24 -2.20
N PHE A 58 -10.98 7.05 -1.65
CA PHE A 58 -11.93 6.06 -2.15
C PHE A 58 -12.35 6.32 -3.60
N ILE A 59 -12.61 7.58 -3.94
CA ILE A 59 -12.93 7.98 -5.33
C ILE A 59 -11.73 7.70 -6.24
N GLY A 60 -10.51 8.02 -5.81
CA GLY A 60 -9.29 7.74 -6.55
C GLY A 60 -9.06 6.25 -6.80
N ASP A 61 -9.24 5.42 -5.77
CA ASP A 61 -9.09 3.96 -5.87
C ASP A 61 -10.10 3.38 -6.88
N LEU A 62 -11.37 3.81 -6.82
CA LEU A 62 -12.40 3.39 -7.79
C LEU A 62 -12.07 3.82 -9.23
N ALA A 63 -11.59 5.05 -9.42
CA ALA A 63 -11.20 5.54 -10.73
C ALA A 63 -10.01 4.74 -11.31
N TYR A 64 -9.05 4.37 -10.46
CA TYR A 64 -7.92 3.54 -10.86
C TYR A 64 -8.35 2.12 -11.23
N ASP A 65 -9.24 1.51 -10.46
CA ASP A 65 -9.79 0.19 -10.76
C ASP A 65 -10.56 0.17 -12.09
N ALA A 66 -11.37 1.20 -12.35
CA ALA A 66 -12.06 1.36 -13.62
C ALA A 66 -11.10 1.52 -14.80
N TRP A 67 -10.04 2.32 -14.63
CA TRP A 67 -8.99 2.48 -15.64
C TRP A 67 -8.26 1.15 -15.90
N LEU A 68 -7.90 0.40 -14.86
CA LEU A 68 -7.28 -0.92 -14.99
C LEU A 68 -8.21 -1.92 -15.71
N ALA A 69 -9.49 -1.92 -15.41
CA ALA A 69 -10.48 -2.77 -16.07
C ALA A 69 -10.59 -2.43 -17.57
N GLN A 70 -10.62 -1.13 -17.90
CA GLN A 70 -10.64 -0.66 -19.29
C GLN A 70 -9.36 -1.08 -20.04
N ALA A 71 -8.19 -0.90 -19.45
CA ALA A 71 -6.92 -1.28 -20.05
C ALA A 71 -6.82 -2.79 -20.31
N ARG A 72 -7.29 -3.61 -19.37
CA ARG A 72 -7.38 -5.07 -19.56
C ARG A 72 -8.34 -5.47 -20.69
N HIS A 73 -9.48 -4.80 -20.79
CA HIS A 73 -10.42 -5.05 -21.89
C HIS A 73 -9.78 -4.72 -23.25
N HIS A 74 -9.06 -3.60 -23.36
CA HIS A 74 -8.33 -3.25 -24.60
C HIS A 74 -7.26 -4.26 -24.96
N ALA A 75 -6.49 -4.75 -23.97
CA ALA A 75 -5.46 -5.76 -24.21
C ALA A 75 -6.02 -7.04 -24.86
N LEU A 76 -7.23 -7.46 -24.50
CA LEU A 76 -7.89 -8.63 -25.09
C LEU A 76 -8.27 -8.45 -26.58
N HIS A 77 -8.38 -7.21 -27.07
CA HIS A 77 -8.76 -6.92 -28.46
C HIS A 77 -7.57 -6.52 -29.34
N THR A 78 -6.42 -6.18 -28.76
CA THR A 78 -5.22 -5.75 -29.51
C THR A 78 -4.20 -6.86 -29.80
N ASP A 79 -4.32 -8.04 -29.19
CA ASP A 79 -3.44 -9.19 -29.46
C ASP A 79 -3.97 -10.04 -30.64
N ALA A 80 -4.27 -9.40 -31.77
CA ALA A 80 -4.34 -10.15 -33.03
C ALA A 80 -2.91 -10.57 -33.42
N PRO A 81 -2.65 -11.84 -33.77
CA PRO A 81 -1.32 -12.27 -34.19
C PRO A 81 -0.89 -11.43 -35.40
N ARG A 82 0.29 -10.82 -35.29
CA ARG A 82 0.88 -10.00 -36.34
C ARG A 82 1.47 -10.92 -37.40
N ASP A 83 0.61 -11.59 -38.14
CA ASP A 83 0.98 -12.43 -39.28
C ASP A 83 1.14 -11.56 -40.53
N GLU A 84 2.12 -10.66 -40.57
CA GLU A 84 2.57 -10.03 -41.81
C GLU A 84 3.92 -9.34 -41.57
N GLU A 85 4.98 -9.92 -42.11
CA GLU A 85 6.29 -9.28 -42.33
C GLU A 85 6.23 -8.51 -43.66
N PRO A 86 6.23 -7.15 -43.66
CA PRO A 86 6.40 -6.40 -44.89
C PRO A 86 7.84 -5.86 -44.95
N GLY A 87 8.63 -6.52 -45.80
CA GLY A 87 9.65 -5.97 -46.69
C GLY A 87 10.53 -4.81 -46.20
N VAL A 88 11.83 -5.11 -46.05
CA VAL A 88 13.01 -4.23 -46.22
C VAL A 88 12.71 -2.73 -46.23
N CYS A 89 12.93 -2.05 -45.09
CA CYS A 89 12.95 -0.60 -45.01
C CYS A 89 13.95 0.00 -46.01
N ALA A 90 13.49 0.78 -46.97
CA ALA A 90 14.36 1.66 -47.76
C ALA A 90 15.07 2.65 -46.81
N PRO A 91 16.38 2.96 -47.01
CA PRO A 91 17.07 3.91 -46.16
C PRO A 91 16.44 5.30 -46.29
N GLY A 92 16.01 5.87 -45.15
CA GLY A 92 15.43 7.21 -45.08
C GLY A 92 16.44 8.32 -45.42
N PRO A 93 15.97 9.52 -45.78
CA PRO A 93 16.86 10.60 -46.20
C PRO A 93 17.76 11.09 -45.06
N ALA A 94 19.00 11.44 -45.40
CA ALA A 94 20.00 11.92 -44.47
C ALA A 94 19.54 13.21 -43.75
N ARG A 95 19.68 13.25 -42.42
CA ARG A 95 19.34 14.42 -41.60
C ARG A 95 20.30 15.57 -41.91
N ALA A 96 19.76 16.76 -42.13
CA ALA A 96 20.55 17.99 -42.26
C ALA A 96 21.22 18.36 -40.91
N PRO A 97 22.44 18.93 -40.92
CA PRO A 97 23.13 19.28 -39.70
C PRO A 97 22.41 20.42 -38.96
N VAL A 98 22.24 20.24 -37.65
CA VAL A 98 21.59 21.21 -36.76
C VAL A 98 22.59 22.35 -36.49
N SER A 99 22.22 23.59 -36.79
CA SER A 99 23.04 24.76 -36.46
C SER A 99 22.99 25.00 -34.96
N GLN A 100 24.14 24.93 -34.30
CA GLN A 100 24.27 25.32 -32.89
C GLN A 100 24.26 26.85 -32.80
N CYS A 101 23.36 27.39 -31.97
CA CYS A 101 23.47 28.71 -31.35
C CYS A 101 23.52 28.51 -29.84
#